data_AF-A0A922M650-F1
#
_entry.id   AF-A0A922M650-F1
#
_cell.length_a   1.000
_cell.length_b   1.000
_cell.length_c   1.000
_cell.angle_alpha   90.00
_cell.angle_beta   90.00
_cell.angle_gamma   90.00
#
_symmetry.space_group_name_H-M   'P 1'
#
loop_
_entity.id
_entity.type
_entity.pdbx_description
1 polymer ?
#
loop_
_entity_poly.entity_id
_entity_poly.type
_entity_poly.pdbx_seq_one_letter_code
_entity_poly.pdbx_strand_id
1 'polypeptide(L)'
;MSAILLTGILGVVFLLWCWWRPRPRSPPTYPGALPIIGHLHLLIKSRNDKWSLMKRIGDYVVENGGISQLRIGPRTVYVMNDPVDVGVVANTCFEKAYFYKFSQDFLGNGLITADGTSLGLEATDQDMIDNDYAKAVDEIVAILCHRGLNTWLHPSFIYNRTAMKRKEQELTTSIKNMINPIIKKRKVDLQANNNMANDDSSVTGKFKPMLDLLLHLSDEESVLTDDEIREHLDSLVAASYDTTSSQKTMLLVLGSYPDVQERVYKE
;
A
#
# COMPACT_ATOMS: atom_id res chain seq x y z
N MET A 1 -17.88 -39.32 -30.72
CA MET A 1 -17.65 -37.88 -30.43
C MET A 1 -18.30 -37.46 -29.12
N SER A 2 -19.50 -37.95 -28.79
CA SER A 2 -20.21 -37.69 -27.53
C SER A 2 -19.49 -38.18 -26.26
N ALA A 3 -18.86 -39.36 -26.27
CA ALA A 3 -18.20 -39.92 -25.07
C ALA A 3 -16.95 -39.13 -24.61
N ILE A 4 -16.17 -38.60 -25.56
CA ILE A 4 -14.95 -37.81 -25.27
C ILE A 4 -15.31 -36.43 -24.71
N LEU A 5 -16.40 -35.82 -25.22
CA LEU A 5 -16.92 -34.58 -24.66
C LEU A 5 -17.43 -34.78 -23.23
N LEU A 6 -18.10 -35.91 -22.96
CA LEU A 6 -18.67 -36.21 -21.66
C LEU A 6 -17.59 -36.51 -20.60
N THR A 7 -16.53 -37.23 -20.96
CA THR A 7 -15.37 -37.44 -20.07
C THR A 7 -14.56 -36.16 -19.86
N GLY A 8 -14.43 -35.31 -20.88
CA GLY A 8 -13.83 -33.98 -20.76
C GLY A 8 -14.60 -33.08 -19.78
N ILE A 9 -15.94 -33.05 -19.90
CA ILE A 9 -16.81 -32.29 -18.99
C ILE A 9 -16.71 -32.84 -17.57
N LEU A 10 -16.77 -34.16 -17.37
CA LEU A 10 -16.61 -34.78 -16.04
C LEU A 10 -15.22 -34.52 -15.44
N GLY A 11 -14.17 -34.51 -16.26
CA GLY A 11 -12.81 -34.16 -15.84
C GLY A 11 -12.71 -32.71 -15.39
N VAL A 12 -13.30 -31.78 -16.14
CA VAL A 12 -13.38 -30.35 -15.75
C VAL A 12 -14.19 -30.18 -14.48
N VAL A 13 -15.33 -30.86 -14.34
CA VAL A 13 -16.16 -30.83 -13.12
C VAL A 13 -15.40 -31.41 -11.93
N PHE A 14 -14.64 -32.49 -12.11
CA PHE A 14 -13.81 -33.08 -11.06
C PHE A 14 -12.65 -32.16 -10.66
N LEU A 15 -12.00 -31.50 -11.62
CA LEU A 15 -10.96 -30.50 -11.35
C LEU A 15 -11.52 -29.27 -10.64
N LEU A 16 -12.68 -28.78 -11.08
CA LEU A 16 -13.40 -27.70 -10.41
C LEU A 16 -13.83 -28.11 -9.00
N TRP A 17 -14.28 -29.36 -8.81
CA TRP A 17 -14.63 -29.90 -7.49
C TRP A 17 -13.40 -30.02 -6.57
N CYS A 18 -12.29 -30.57 -7.07
CA CYS A 18 -11.03 -30.65 -6.33
C CYS A 18 -10.49 -29.27 -5.96
N TRP A 19 -10.66 -28.29 -6.86
CA TRP A 19 -10.28 -26.90 -6.60
C TRP A 19 -11.23 -26.18 -5.64
N TRP A 20 -12.51 -26.58 -5.60
CA TRP A 20 -13.50 -25.98 -4.72
C TRP A 20 -13.46 -26.59 -3.31
N ARG A 21 -13.14 -27.88 -3.18
CA ARG A 21 -13.17 -28.61 -1.92
C ARG A 21 -12.19 -27.98 -0.92
N PRO A 22 -12.66 -27.55 0.27
CA PRO A 22 -11.80 -27.03 1.32
C PRO A 22 -10.74 -28.07 1.69
N ARG A 23 -9.50 -27.62 1.92
CA ARG A 23 -8.46 -28.53 2.43
C ARG A 23 -8.83 -28.93 3.86
N PRO A 24 -8.51 -30.16 4.32
CA PRO A 24 -9.00 -30.69 5.60
C PRO A 24 -8.62 -29.87 6.85
N ARG A 25 -7.64 -28.95 6.75
CA ARG A 25 -7.16 -28.10 7.84
C ARG A 25 -7.23 -26.60 7.52
N SER A 26 -8.17 -26.21 6.67
CA SER A 26 -8.27 -24.82 6.22
C SER A 26 -9.30 -24.06 7.05
N PRO A 27 -9.04 -22.79 7.45
CA PRO A 27 -10.01 -21.93 8.13
C PRO A 27 -11.39 -21.88 7.45
N PRO A 28 -12.47 -21.53 8.17
CA PRO A 28 -13.78 -21.38 7.55
C PRO A 28 -13.74 -20.36 6.40
N THR A 29 -14.45 -20.64 5.32
CA THR A 29 -14.58 -19.72 4.19
C THR A 29 -15.81 -18.87 4.39
N TYR A 30 -15.67 -17.55 4.23
CA TYR A 30 -16.81 -16.63 4.28
C TYR A 30 -17.93 -17.11 3.34
N PRO A 31 -19.21 -16.98 3.71
CA PRO A 31 -20.30 -17.51 2.91
C PRO A 31 -20.46 -16.76 1.57
N GLY A 32 -20.94 -17.49 0.55
CA GLY A 32 -21.31 -16.91 -0.74
C GLY A 32 -20.24 -16.97 -1.83
N ALA A 33 -19.12 -17.68 -1.65
CA ALA A 33 -18.12 -17.85 -2.70
C ALA A 33 -18.69 -18.52 -3.97
N LEU A 34 -18.64 -17.81 -5.11
CA LEU A 34 -19.04 -18.36 -6.41
C LEU A 34 -17.89 -19.12 -7.10
N PRO A 35 -18.19 -20.07 -8.01
CA PRO A 35 -17.16 -20.70 -8.84
C PRO A 35 -16.32 -19.67 -9.60
N ILE A 36 -15.00 -19.89 -9.68
CA ILE A 36 -14.02 -19.09 -10.44
C ILE A 36 -13.78 -17.67 -9.88
N ILE A 37 -14.85 -16.95 -9.54
CA ILE A 37 -14.84 -15.54 -9.14
C ILE A 37 -14.73 -15.38 -7.61
N GLY A 38 -15.19 -16.34 -6.83
CA GLY A 38 -15.20 -16.29 -5.37
C GLY A 38 -16.11 -15.19 -4.84
N HIS A 39 -15.61 -14.40 -3.89
CA HIS A 39 -16.28 -13.27 -3.24
C HIS A 39 -16.14 -11.96 -3.98
N LEU A 40 -15.49 -11.92 -5.14
CA LEU A 40 -15.30 -10.68 -5.90
C LEU A 40 -16.65 -9.99 -6.23
N HIS A 41 -17.70 -10.78 -6.48
CA HIS A 41 -19.04 -10.25 -6.71
C HIS A 41 -19.60 -9.46 -5.51
N LEU A 42 -19.20 -9.78 -4.27
CA LEU A 42 -19.59 -9.03 -3.07
C LEU A 42 -18.91 -7.66 -3.03
N LEU A 43 -17.65 -7.58 -3.44
CA LEU A 43 -16.89 -6.32 -3.55
C LEU A 43 -17.52 -5.40 -4.60
N ILE A 44 -17.96 -5.97 -5.74
CA ILE A 44 -18.63 -5.23 -6.80
C ILE A 44 -20.04 -4.79 -6.35
N LYS A 45 -20.82 -5.68 -5.72
CA LYS A 45 -22.18 -5.35 -5.23
C LYS A 45 -22.14 -4.27 -4.15
N SER A 46 -21.10 -4.27 -3.31
CA SER A 46 -20.92 -3.31 -2.22
C SER A 46 -20.08 -2.10 -2.64
N ARG A 47 -20.08 -1.73 -3.94
CA ARG A 47 -19.22 -0.64 -4.48
C ARG A 47 -19.36 0.68 -3.73
N ASN A 48 -20.58 1.02 -3.32
CA ASN A 48 -20.92 2.26 -2.63
C ASN A 48 -20.95 2.12 -1.10
N ASP A 49 -20.83 0.90 -0.56
CA ASP A 49 -20.89 0.62 0.87
C ASP A 49 -19.90 -0.51 1.25
N LYS A 50 -18.62 -0.23 0.98
CA LYS A 50 -17.52 -1.17 1.26
C LYS A 50 -17.34 -1.37 2.75
N TRP A 51 -17.56 -0.32 3.54
CA TRP A 51 -17.40 -0.36 4.99
C TRP A 51 -18.33 -1.38 5.64
N SER A 52 -19.62 -1.39 5.27
CA SER A 52 -20.54 -2.40 5.81
C SER A 52 -20.18 -3.81 5.38
N LEU A 53 -19.62 -4.01 4.18
CA LEU A 53 -19.10 -5.32 3.78
C LEU A 53 -17.91 -5.74 4.65
N MET A 54 -16.96 -4.84 4.90
CA MET A 54 -15.83 -5.11 5.78
C MET A 54 -16.28 -5.46 7.20
N LYS A 55 -17.24 -4.72 7.77
CA LYS A 55 -17.82 -5.03 9.08
C LYS A 55 -18.43 -6.43 9.12
N ARG A 56 -19.29 -6.79 8.16
CA ARG A 56 -19.89 -8.13 8.09
C ARG A 56 -18.84 -9.25 8.00
N ILE A 57 -17.75 -9.01 7.26
CA ILE A 57 -16.64 -9.97 7.17
C ILE A 57 -15.91 -10.06 8.52
N GLY A 58 -15.66 -8.92 9.18
CA GLY A 58 -15.03 -8.86 10.49
C GLY A 58 -15.84 -9.58 11.57
N ASP A 59 -17.15 -9.31 11.64
CA ASP A 59 -18.07 -9.96 12.57
C ASP A 59 -18.05 -11.48 12.36
N TYR A 60 -18.10 -11.93 11.10
CA TYR A 60 -17.98 -13.35 10.77
C TYR A 60 -16.63 -13.95 11.20
N VAL A 61 -15.51 -13.24 11.01
CA VAL A 61 -14.18 -13.71 11.44
C VAL A 61 -14.14 -13.90 12.95
N VAL A 62 -14.70 -12.96 13.72
CA VAL A 62 -14.80 -13.05 15.19
C VAL A 62 -15.63 -14.26 15.61
N GLU A 63 -16.80 -14.44 15.01
CA GLU A 63 -17.70 -15.56 15.33
C GLU A 63 -17.11 -16.94 14.99
N ASN A 64 -16.17 -17.00 14.05
CA ASN A 64 -15.63 -18.24 13.52
C ASN A 64 -14.18 -18.53 13.95
N GLY A 65 -13.77 -18.03 15.11
CA GLY A 65 -12.48 -18.38 15.72
C GLY A 65 -11.30 -17.53 15.26
N GLY A 66 -11.54 -16.29 14.84
CA GLY A 66 -10.49 -15.29 14.64
C GLY A 66 -9.81 -15.30 13.27
N ILE A 67 -10.10 -16.28 12.40
CA ILE A 67 -9.57 -16.36 11.04
C ILE A 67 -10.60 -16.89 10.03
N SER A 68 -10.67 -16.26 8.86
CA SER A 68 -11.54 -16.67 7.76
C SER A 68 -10.87 -16.54 6.39
N GLN A 69 -11.30 -17.36 5.44
CA GLN A 69 -10.88 -17.31 4.05
C GLN A 69 -11.84 -16.49 3.18
N LEU A 70 -11.26 -15.58 2.39
CA LEU A 70 -11.90 -14.90 1.28
C LEU A 70 -11.27 -15.35 -0.04
N ARG A 71 -12.04 -16.00 -0.90
CA ARG A 71 -11.65 -16.24 -2.29
C ARG A 71 -11.84 -14.98 -3.13
N ILE A 72 -10.79 -14.51 -3.81
CA ILE A 72 -10.83 -13.41 -4.78
C ILE A 72 -10.30 -13.96 -6.10
N GLY A 73 -11.21 -14.26 -7.03
CA GLY A 73 -10.87 -14.97 -8.25
C GLY A 73 -10.18 -16.31 -7.92
N PRO A 74 -9.00 -16.60 -8.51
CA PRO A 74 -8.28 -17.84 -8.25
C PRO A 74 -7.44 -17.83 -6.96
N ARG A 75 -7.37 -16.71 -6.23
CA ARG A 75 -6.53 -16.56 -5.04
C ARG A 75 -7.36 -16.60 -3.76
N THR A 76 -6.74 -17.06 -2.68
CA THR A 76 -7.34 -17.04 -1.34
C THR A 76 -6.61 -16.00 -0.50
N VAL A 77 -7.39 -15.11 0.12
CA VAL A 77 -6.94 -14.10 1.08
C VAL A 77 -7.43 -14.54 2.46
N TYR A 78 -6.54 -14.53 3.44
CA TYR A 78 -6.91 -14.81 4.83
C TYR A 78 -7.17 -13.48 5.54
N VAL A 79 -8.30 -13.41 6.25
CA VAL A 79 -8.65 -12.30 7.13
C VAL A 79 -8.52 -12.79 8.55
N MET A 80 -7.74 -12.09 9.35
CA MET A 80 -7.43 -12.43 10.73
C MET A 80 -7.83 -11.27 11.63
N ASN A 81 -8.36 -11.60 12.80
CA ASN A 81 -8.73 -10.63 13.83
C ASN A 81 -8.16 -10.96 15.21
N ASP A 82 -7.54 -12.14 15.37
CA ASP A 82 -6.86 -12.47 16.61
C ASP A 82 -5.51 -11.71 16.70
N PRO A 83 -5.28 -10.91 17.77
CA PRO A 83 -4.09 -10.08 17.87
C PRO A 83 -2.79 -10.89 18.03
N VAL A 84 -2.86 -12.11 18.59
CA VAL A 84 -1.70 -13.00 18.73
C VAL A 84 -1.31 -13.54 17.36
N ASP A 85 -2.27 -14.03 16.59
CA ASP A 85 -2.03 -14.55 15.24
C ASP A 85 -1.57 -13.45 14.27
N VAL A 86 -2.22 -12.27 14.33
CA VAL A 86 -1.80 -11.10 13.55
C VAL A 86 -0.38 -10.68 13.90
N GLY A 87 -0.04 -10.68 15.19
CA GLY A 87 1.31 -10.38 15.66
C GLY A 87 2.35 -11.37 15.14
N VAL A 88 2.06 -12.67 15.13
CA VAL A 88 2.96 -13.69 14.57
C VAL A 88 3.14 -13.45 13.07
N VAL A 89 2.04 -13.36 12.30
CA VAL A 89 2.13 -13.19 10.84
C VAL A 89 2.85 -11.89 10.48
N ALA A 90 2.57 -10.78 11.16
CA ALA A 90 3.22 -9.50 10.90
C ALA A 90 4.74 -9.55 11.16
N ASN A 91 5.19 -10.38 12.10
CA ASN A 91 6.62 -10.52 12.45
C ASN A 91 7.33 -11.63 11.66
N THR A 92 6.60 -12.56 11.03
CA THR A 92 7.20 -13.68 10.30
C THR A 92 7.07 -13.56 8.78
N CYS A 93 6.04 -12.88 8.29
CA CYS A 93 5.71 -12.78 6.87
C CYS A 93 6.00 -11.38 6.34
N PHE A 94 7.23 -11.17 5.89
CA PHE A 94 7.66 -9.87 5.33
C PHE A 94 7.32 -9.70 3.85
N GLU A 95 7.06 -10.79 3.12
CA GLU A 95 6.69 -10.75 1.71
C GLU A 95 5.39 -9.98 1.51
N LYS A 96 5.44 -8.93 0.69
CA LYS A 96 4.25 -8.14 0.37
C LYS A 96 3.31 -8.94 -0.53
N ALA A 97 2.01 -8.77 -0.29
CA ALA A 97 1.00 -9.39 -1.13
C ALA A 97 1.06 -8.84 -2.56
N TYR A 98 0.67 -9.66 -3.55
CA TYR A 98 0.84 -9.34 -4.98
C TYR A 98 0.25 -8.00 -5.44
N PHE A 99 -0.75 -7.48 -4.74
CA PHE A 99 -1.39 -6.21 -5.09
C PHE A 99 -0.46 -5.00 -4.87
N TYR A 100 0.57 -5.12 -4.03
CA TYR A 100 1.64 -4.13 -3.92
C TYR A 100 2.45 -3.98 -5.23
N LYS A 101 2.40 -4.97 -6.13
CA LYS A 101 2.98 -4.82 -7.48
C LYS A 101 2.24 -3.81 -8.33
N PHE A 102 1.01 -3.46 -7.99
CA PHE A 102 0.26 -2.43 -8.72
C PHE A 102 0.81 -1.03 -8.45
N SER A 103 1.42 -0.80 -7.29
CA SER A 103 2.05 0.48 -6.94
C SER A 103 3.48 0.62 -7.44
N GLN A 104 4.11 -0.42 -8.00
CA GLN A 104 5.48 -0.34 -8.54
C GLN A 104 5.61 0.69 -9.67
N ASP A 105 4.56 0.90 -10.45
CA ASP A 105 4.56 1.92 -11.51
C ASP A 105 4.66 3.35 -10.95
N PHE A 106 4.23 3.57 -9.71
CA PHE A 106 4.28 4.85 -9.01
C PHE A 106 5.49 4.95 -8.08
N LEU A 107 5.66 3.97 -7.19
CA LEU A 107 6.63 3.97 -6.10
C LEU A 107 7.94 3.24 -6.42
N GLY A 108 8.03 2.60 -7.60
CA GLY A 108 9.18 1.77 -7.97
C GLY A 108 9.44 0.65 -6.95
N ASN A 109 10.70 0.46 -6.58
CA ASN A 109 11.14 -0.39 -5.47
C ASN A 109 11.38 0.42 -4.19
N GLY A 110 10.59 1.49 -3.98
CA GLY A 110 10.65 2.28 -2.77
C GLY A 110 10.08 1.59 -1.53
N LEU A 111 10.06 2.28 -0.40
CA LEU A 111 9.78 1.74 0.93
C LEU A 111 8.50 0.88 1.04
N ILE A 112 7.42 1.27 0.35
CA ILE A 112 6.13 0.56 0.43
C ILE A 112 6.14 -0.72 -0.41
N THR A 113 6.93 -0.76 -1.48
CA THR A 113 6.96 -1.81 -2.50
C THR A 113 8.22 -2.68 -2.44
N ALA A 114 9.24 -2.27 -1.67
CA ALA A 114 10.45 -3.02 -1.39
C ALA A 114 10.21 -4.16 -0.39
N ASP A 115 10.93 -5.27 -0.59
CA ASP A 115 10.98 -6.38 0.36
C ASP A 115 11.96 -6.05 1.51
N GLY A 116 11.48 -5.25 2.48
CA GLY A 116 12.09 -5.08 3.80
C GLY A 116 13.00 -3.86 4.01
N THR A 117 12.65 -3.08 5.05
CA THR A 117 13.38 -2.11 5.92
C THR A 117 12.70 -0.75 5.99
N SER A 118 12.57 -0.22 7.22
CA SER A 118 11.88 1.01 7.61
C SER A 118 12.85 2.17 7.79
N LEU A 119 12.49 3.40 7.39
CA LEU A 119 13.08 4.63 7.95
C LEU A 119 12.11 5.82 7.84
N GLY A 120 12.06 6.63 8.91
CA GLY A 120 11.11 7.73 9.14
C GLY A 120 11.63 9.13 8.78
N LEU A 121 10.73 10.11 8.84
CA LEU A 121 10.95 11.53 8.52
C LEU A 121 10.88 12.44 9.75
N GLU A 122 11.46 13.64 9.64
CA GLU A 122 11.20 14.79 10.52
C GLU A 122 10.42 15.92 9.83
N ALA A 123 9.93 16.82 10.68
CA ALA A 123 8.75 17.67 10.51
C ALA A 123 8.95 19.04 9.84
N THR A 124 10.07 19.31 9.16
CA THR A 124 10.39 20.67 8.67
C THR A 124 10.23 20.93 7.17
N ASP A 125 9.72 19.98 6.39
CA ASP A 125 9.44 20.18 4.95
C ASP A 125 7.93 20.21 4.61
N GLN A 126 7.07 20.35 5.63
CA GLN A 126 5.62 20.20 5.53
C GLN A 126 4.91 21.30 4.71
N ASP A 127 5.57 22.42 4.42
CA ASP A 127 4.94 23.65 3.88
C ASP A 127 5.01 23.78 2.34
N MET A 128 5.74 22.88 1.65
CA MET A 128 5.91 22.93 0.17
C MET A 128 5.17 21.80 -0.57
N ILE A 129 4.65 20.81 0.15
CA ILE A 129 3.83 19.68 -0.37
C ILE A 129 2.36 20.10 -0.36
N ASP A 130 2.04 21.23 -1.01
CA ASP A 130 0.69 21.78 -0.93
C ASP A 130 -0.07 21.74 -2.26
N ASN A 131 -1.32 21.30 -2.11
CA ASN A 131 -2.38 20.98 -3.07
C ASN A 131 -2.05 20.05 -4.26
N ASP A 132 -1.04 20.36 -5.08
CA ASP A 132 -0.86 19.66 -6.36
C ASP A 132 -0.20 18.28 -6.20
N TYR A 133 0.80 18.17 -5.32
CA TYR A 133 1.42 16.87 -4.99
C TYR A 133 0.44 15.96 -4.26
N ALA A 134 -0.19 16.50 -3.23
CA ALA A 134 -1.25 15.89 -2.44
C ALA A 134 -2.35 15.30 -3.32
N LYS A 135 -2.91 16.14 -4.20
CA LYS A 135 -3.97 15.75 -5.13
C LYS A 135 -3.51 14.69 -6.12
N ALA A 136 -2.27 14.77 -6.60
CA ALA A 136 -1.72 13.76 -7.48
C ALA A 136 -1.58 12.40 -6.77
N VAL A 137 -1.13 12.39 -5.51
CA VAL A 137 -1.05 11.17 -4.68
C VAL A 137 -2.44 10.62 -4.39
N ASP A 138 -3.39 11.45 -3.95
CA ASP A 138 -4.78 11.04 -3.66
C ASP A 138 -5.43 10.40 -4.91
N GLU A 139 -5.22 10.99 -6.09
CA GLU A 139 -5.74 10.46 -7.34
C GLU A 139 -5.06 9.13 -7.74
N ILE A 140 -3.76 8.97 -7.52
CA ILE A 140 -3.05 7.70 -7.73
C ILE A 140 -3.54 6.63 -6.76
N VAL A 141 -3.66 6.94 -5.46
CA VAL A 141 -4.17 6.01 -4.44
C VAL A 141 -5.59 5.57 -4.79
N ALA A 142 -6.45 6.49 -5.23
CA ALA A 142 -7.79 6.14 -5.69
C ALA A 142 -7.78 5.18 -6.90
N ILE A 143 -6.89 5.39 -7.87
CA ILE A 143 -6.70 4.48 -9.01
C ILE A 143 -6.21 3.11 -8.55
N LEU A 144 -5.24 3.06 -7.63
CA LEU A 144 -4.70 1.82 -7.07
C LEU A 144 -5.76 1.04 -6.29
N CYS A 145 -6.54 1.71 -5.44
CA CYS A 145 -7.67 1.11 -4.73
C CYS A 145 -8.73 0.60 -5.71
N HIS A 146 -9.03 1.35 -6.77
CA HIS A 146 -9.95 0.93 -7.82
C HIS A 146 -9.43 -0.31 -8.57
N ARG A 147 -8.14 -0.36 -8.88
CA ARG A 147 -7.49 -1.53 -9.52
C ARG A 147 -7.49 -2.74 -8.58
N GLY A 148 -7.13 -2.55 -7.31
CA GLY A 148 -7.10 -3.61 -6.30
C GLY A 148 -8.45 -4.32 -6.14
N LEU A 149 -9.53 -3.54 -6.12
CA LEU A 149 -10.90 -4.04 -5.93
C LEU A 149 -11.54 -4.63 -7.20
N ASN A 150 -11.01 -4.30 -8.38
CA ASN A 150 -11.52 -4.81 -9.65
C ASN A 150 -10.55 -5.84 -10.26
N THR A 151 -10.77 -7.12 -10.00
CA THR A 151 -9.88 -8.21 -10.46
C THR A 151 -9.69 -8.26 -11.98
N TRP A 152 -10.65 -7.75 -12.77
CA TRP A 152 -10.49 -7.66 -14.23
C TRP A 152 -9.37 -6.70 -14.67
N LEU A 153 -8.98 -5.75 -13.80
CA LEU A 153 -7.88 -4.81 -14.04
C LEU A 153 -6.53 -5.31 -13.50
N HIS A 154 -6.47 -6.52 -12.93
CA HIS A 154 -5.21 -7.09 -12.42
C HIS A 154 -4.24 -7.49 -13.54
N PRO A 155 -4.70 -8.10 -14.66
CA PRO A 155 -3.80 -8.41 -15.78
C PRO A 155 -3.22 -7.12 -16.37
N SER A 156 -1.90 -7.00 -16.33
CA SER A 156 -1.18 -5.80 -16.79
C SER A 156 -1.51 -5.45 -18.24
N PHE A 157 -1.70 -6.45 -19.10
CA PHE A 157 -2.10 -6.23 -20.50
C PHE A 157 -3.42 -5.47 -20.66
N ILE A 158 -4.43 -5.82 -19.86
CA ILE A 158 -5.74 -5.17 -19.89
C ILE A 158 -5.60 -3.76 -19.32
N TYR A 159 -4.94 -3.65 -18.17
CA TYR A 159 -4.75 -2.38 -17.47
C TYR A 159 -4.00 -1.35 -18.33
N ASN A 160 -2.94 -1.78 -19.00
CA ASN A 160 -2.09 -0.91 -19.83
C ASN A 160 -2.83 -0.27 -21.02
N ARG A 161 -4.01 -0.80 -21.39
CA ARG A 161 -4.85 -0.26 -22.46
C ARG A 161 -5.98 0.64 -21.96
N THR A 162 -6.07 0.86 -20.65
CA THR A 162 -7.15 1.66 -20.07
C THR A 162 -6.78 3.14 -19.97
N ALA A 163 -7.79 4.01 -19.96
CA ALA A 163 -7.61 5.42 -19.66
C ALA A 163 -7.04 5.67 -18.24
N MET A 164 -7.26 4.73 -17.30
CA MET A 164 -6.69 4.78 -15.96
C MET A 164 -5.16 4.69 -15.98
N LYS A 165 -4.58 3.81 -16.80
CA LYS A 165 -3.11 3.74 -16.92
C LYS A 165 -2.51 5.03 -17.46
N ARG A 166 -3.16 5.65 -18.46
CA ARG A 166 -2.70 6.94 -18.99
C ARG A 166 -2.73 8.03 -17.91
N LYS A 167 -3.83 8.10 -17.14
CA LYS A 167 -3.96 9.04 -16.03
C LYS A 167 -2.90 8.80 -14.95
N GLU A 168 -2.64 7.54 -14.59
CA GLU A 168 -1.56 7.17 -13.67
C GLU A 168 -0.19 7.63 -14.19
N GLN A 169 0.11 7.43 -15.48
CA GLN A 169 1.38 7.88 -16.07
C GLN A 169 1.54 9.40 -16.06
N GLU A 170 0.47 10.15 -16.35
CA GLU A 170 0.46 11.61 -16.28
C GLU A 170 0.75 12.09 -14.84
N LEU A 171 0.08 11.50 -13.84
CA LEU A 171 0.25 11.83 -12.43
C LEU A 171 1.66 11.46 -11.92
N THR A 172 2.15 10.26 -12.23
CA THR A 172 3.52 9.85 -11.87
C THR A 172 4.57 10.76 -12.50
N THR A 173 4.36 11.20 -13.74
CA THR A 173 5.27 12.15 -14.41
C THR A 173 5.25 13.52 -13.73
N SER A 174 4.06 14.00 -13.34
CA SER A 174 3.92 15.25 -12.58
C SER A 174 4.65 15.17 -11.24
N ILE A 175 4.50 14.07 -10.50
CA ILE A 175 5.21 13.83 -9.24
C ILE A 175 6.73 13.83 -9.42
N LYS A 176 7.23 13.10 -10.43
CA LYS A 176 8.67 13.09 -10.76
C LYS A 176 9.21 14.50 -11.06
N ASN A 177 8.44 15.30 -11.80
CA ASN A 177 8.83 16.67 -12.14
C ASN A 177 8.87 17.60 -10.91
N MET A 178 8.10 17.32 -9.86
CA MET A 178 8.12 18.07 -8.60
C MET A 178 9.30 17.68 -7.71
N ILE A 179 9.61 16.38 -7.61
CA ILE A 179 10.62 15.87 -6.66
C ILE A 179 12.06 15.95 -7.20
N ASN A 180 12.28 15.69 -8.50
CA ASN A 180 13.63 15.68 -9.07
C ASN A 180 14.41 17.01 -8.85
N PRO A 181 13.80 18.20 -9.00
CA PRO A 181 14.47 19.46 -8.70
C PRO A 181 14.88 19.60 -7.24
N ILE A 182 14.07 19.07 -6.30
CA ILE A 182 14.34 19.13 -4.86
C ILE A 182 15.57 18.29 -4.52
N ILE A 183 15.62 17.05 -5.03
CA ILE A 183 16.77 16.16 -4.86
C ILE A 183 18.04 16.82 -5.41
N LYS A 184 17.96 17.37 -6.63
CA LYS A 184 19.10 18.02 -7.28
C LYS A 184 19.59 19.25 -6.50
N LYS A 185 18.66 20.10 -6.04
CA LYS A 185 18.99 21.27 -5.23
C LYS A 185 19.68 20.86 -3.93
N ARG A 186 19.12 19.88 -3.23
CA ARG A 186 19.65 19.41 -1.95
C ARG A 186 21.03 18.75 -2.07
N LYS A 187 21.27 18.00 -3.16
CA LYS A 187 22.58 17.41 -3.47
C LYS A 187 23.66 18.48 -3.65
N VAL A 188 23.35 19.58 -4.34
CA VAL A 188 24.27 20.72 -4.51
C VAL A 188 24.54 21.41 -3.16
N ASP A 189 23.50 21.64 -2.36
CA ASP A 189 23.63 22.30 -1.05
C ASP A 189 24.52 21.48 -0.08
N LEU A 190 24.41 20.15 -0.09
CA LEU A 190 25.23 19.26 0.74
C LEU A 190 26.71 19.23 0.28
N GLN A 191 26.97 19.23 -1.03
CA GLN A 191 28.33 19.28 -1.56
C GLN A 191 29.02 20.63 -1.27
N ALA A 192 28.26 21.73 -1.29
CA ALA A 192 28.78 23.04 -0.91
C ALA A 192 29.16 23.10 0.58
N ASN A 193 28.34 22.48 1.46
CA ASN A 193 28.61 22.43 2.90
C ASN A 193 29.77 21.50 3.27
N ASN A 194 29.94 20.34 2.61
CA ASN A 194 31.06 19.44 2.86
C ASN A 194 32.42 20.08 2.53
N ASN A 195 32.49 20.95 1.52
CA ASN A 195 33.72 21.70 1.20
C ASN A 195 34.06 22.79 2.23
N MET A 196 33.11 23.21 3.06
CA MET A 196 33.32 24.17 4.16
C MET A 196 33.59 23.49 5.51
N ALA A 197 33.32 22.19 5.66
CA ALA A 197 33.35 21.45 6.93
C ALA A 197 34.64 20.64 7.18
N ASN A 198 35.70 20.85 6.39
CA ASN A 198 37.01 20.20 6.59
C ASN A 198 37.78 20.71 7.83
N ASP A 199 37.16 21.52 8.70
CA ASP A 199 37.78 22.08 9.90
C ASP A 199 36.79 22.11 11.08
N ASP A 200 36.10 21.00 11.36
CA ASP A 200 35.77 20.68 12.76
C ASP A 200 35.31 19.22 12.94
N SER A 201 36.23 18.41 13.45
CA SER A 201 35.94 17.12 14.05
C SER A 201 35.20 17.32 15.38
N SER A 202 33.88 17.56 15.39
CA SER A 202 32.98 17.26 16.53
C SER A 202 31.54 17.75 16.38
N VAL A 203 30.67 17.07 15.62
CA VAL A 203 29.21 17.15 15.87
C VAL A 203 28.54 15.78 15.70
N THR A 204 28.92 14.82 16.55
CA THR A 204 28.12 13.63 16.79
C THR A 204 26.89 14.03 17.61
N GLY A 205 25.78 14.38 16.94
CA GLY A 205 24.49 14.55 17.62
C GLY A 205 23.45 15.47 16.98
N LYS A 206 23.69 16.11 15.83
CA LYS A 206 22.63 16.88 15.14
C LYS A 206 21.76 15.94 14.30
N PHE A 207 20.44 16.09 14.42
CA PHE A 207 19.48 15.43 13.55
C PHE A 207 19.81 15.70 12.08
N LYS A 208 19.84 14.64 11.27
CA LYS A 208 20.02 14.72 9.81
C LYS A 208 18.69 14.35 9.15
N PRO A 209 18.10 15.23 8.33
CA PRO A 209 16.94 14.91 7.51
C PRO A 209 17.18 13.63 6.68
N MET A 210 16.13 12.84 6.47
CA MET A 210 16.28 11.54 5.80
C MET A 210 16.88 11.65 4.39
N LEU A 211 16.47 12.68 3.62
CA LEU A 211 17.05 12.92 2.30
C LEU A 211 18.56 13.13 2.36
N ASP A 212 19.06 13.79 3.41
CA ASP A 212 20.49 14.04 3.60
C ASP A 212 21.22 12.74 3.97
N LEU A 213 20.58 11.84 4.73
CA LEU A 213 21.11 10.51 5.02
C LEU A 213 21.18 9.63 3.75
N LEU A 214 20.14 9.63 2.91
CA LEU A 214 20.13 8.86 1.66
C LEU A 214 21.19 9.36 0.68
N LEU A 215 21.35 10.68 0.56
CA LEU A 215 22.38 11.29 -0.28
C LEU A 215 23.80 10.97 0.23
N HIS A 216 24.00 10.97 1.54
CA HIS A 216 25.28 10.61 2.15
C HIS A 216 25.66 9.15 1.92
N LEU A 217 24.72 8.22 2.06
CA LEU A 217 24.93 6.79 1.77
C LEU A 217 25.21 6.53 0.29
N SER A 218 24.61 7.31 -0.60
CA SER A 218 24.91 7.27 -2.03
C SER A 218 26.32 7.74 -2.34
N ASP A 219 26.78 8.83 -1.72
CA ASP A 219 28.11 9.40 -1.94
C ASP A 219 29.24 8.56 -1.30
N GLU A 220 29.02 7.97 -0.11
CA GLU A 220 30.05 7.19 0.62
C GLU A 220 30.18 5.74 0.14
N GLU A 221 29.06 5.04 -0.06
CA GLU A 221 29.08 3.61 -0.37
C GLU A 221 28.67 3.30 -1.81
N SER A 222 28.21 4.28 -2.60
CA SER A 222 27.65 4.08 -3.96
C SER A 222 26.53 3.03 -4.05
N VAL A 223 25.87 2.75 -2.92
CA VAL A 223 24.88 1.68 -2.78
C VAL A 223 23.53 2.05 -3.39
N LEU A 224 23.20 3.35 -3.41
CA LEU A 224 21.92 3.86 -3.88
C LEU A 224 22.09 4.73 -5.12
N THR A 225 21.34 4.40 -6.17
CA THR A 225 21.20 5.24 -7.36
C THR A 225 20.26 6.41 -7.12
N ASP A 226 20.41 7.50 -7.87
CA ASP A 226 19.53 8.68 -7.77
C ASP A 226 18.04 8.30 -7.99
N ASP A 227 17.76 7.27 -8.78
CA ASP A 227 16.41 6.73 -8.99
C ASP A 227 15.87 5.99 -7.77
N GLU A 228 16.69 5.21 -7.06
CA GLU A 228 16.28 4.53 -5.82
C GLU A 228 16.03 5.53 -4.69
N ILE A 229 16.87 6.57 -4.56
CA ILE A 229 16.66 7.66 -3.60
C ILE A 229 15.30 8.33 -3.84
N ARG A 230 14.97 8.61 -5.11
CA ARG A 230 13.67 9.14 -5.50
C ARG A 230 12.54 8.19 -5.12
N GLU A 231 12.66 6.90 -5.41
CA GLU A 231 11.63 5.90 -5.11
C GLU A 231 11.35 5.76 -3.60
N HIS A 232 12.40 5.80 -2.79
CA HIS A 232 12.27 5.83 -1.34
C HIS A 232 11.59 7.12 -0.85
N LEU A 233 11.95 8.27 -1.43
CA LEU A 233 11.33 9.55 -1.09
C LEU A 233 9.84 9.58 -1.50
N ASP A 234 9.50 9.15 -2.71
CA ASP A 234 8.14 9.06 -3.24
C ASP A 234 7.25 8.23 -2.31
N SER A 235 7.74 7.06 -1.88
CA SER A 235 7.02 6.15 -0.99
C SER A 235 6.70 6.79 0.35
N LEU A 236 7.64 7.55 0.88
CA LEU A 236 7.56 8.10 2.21
C LEU A 236 6.69 9.35 2.27
N VAL A 237 6.79 10.22 1.26
CA VAL A 237 5.91 11.39 1.14
C VAL A 237 4.47 10.94 0.88
N ALA A 238 4.27 9.91 0.05
CA ALA A 238 2.93 9.35 -0.18
C ALA A 238 2.33 8.76 1.12
N ALA A 239 3.10 7.99 1.89
CA ALA A 239 2.63 7.43 3.17
C ALA A 239 2.32 8.51 4.21
N SER A 240 3.19 9.51 4.34
CA SER A 240 3.06 10.53 5.38
C SER A 240 1.92 11.49 5.10
N TYR A 241 1.63 11.78 3.83
CA TYR A 241 0.57 12.70 3.46
C TYR A 241 -0.83 12.12 3.70
N ASP A 242 -1.15 10.96 3.13
CA ASP A 242 -2.51 10.38 3.16
C ASP A 242 -2.95 10.01 4.60
N THR A 243 -2.04 9.41 5.37
CA THR A 243 -2.32 8.97 6.75
C THR A 243 -2.46 10.15 7.70
N THR A 244 -1.56 11.15 7.63
CA THR A 244 -1.60 12.33 8.50
C THR A 244 -2.76 13.25 8.14
N SER A 245 -3.09 13.39 6.85
CA SER A 245 -4.27 14.12 6.40
C SER A 245 -5.55 13.51 6.96
N SER A 246 -5.68 12.18 6.91
CA SER A 246 -6.78 11.46 7.56
C SER A 246 -6.79 11.69 9.07
N GLN A 247 -5.62 11.77 9.71
CA GLN A 247 -5.49 12.02 11.13
C GLN A 247 -5.97 13.43 11.54
N LYS A 248 -5.89 14.44 10.65
CA LYS A 248 -6.52 15.76 10.91
C LYS A 248 -8.03 15.65 11.08
N THR A 249 -8.68 14.69 10.42
CA THR A 249 -10.12 14.42 10.59
C THR A 249 -10.43 13.90 12.00
N MET A 250 -9.46 13.34 12.72
CA MET A 250 -9.60 12.98 14.14
C MET A 250 -9.91 14.20 15.00
N LEU A 251 -9.42 15.39 14.65
CA LEU A 251 -9.75 16.64 15.37
C LEU A 251 -11.25 16.97 15.25
N LEU A 252 -11.87 16.63 14.12
CA LEU A 252 -13.32 16.78 13.95
C LEU A 252 -14.10 15.82 14.86
N VAL A 253 -13.60 14.59 15.02
CA VAL A 253 -14.16 13.62 15.96
C VAL A 253 -14.01 14.13 17.40
N LEU A 254 -12.84 14.65 17.77
CA LEU A 254 -12.60 15.24 19.08
C LEU A 254 -13.55 16.42 19.35
N GLY A 255 -13.76 17.30 18.38
CA GLY A 255 -14.72 18.41 18.48
C GLY A 255 -16.18 17.98 18.61
N SER A 256 -16.50 16.72 18.27
CA SER A 256 -17.85 16.16 18.47
C SER A 256 -18.10 15.67 19.91
N TYR A 257 -17.05 15.60 20.75
CA TYR A 257 -17.12 15.18 22.15
C TYR A 257 -16.50 16.25 23.06
N PRO A 258 -17.26 17.31 23.43
CA PRO A 258 -16.74 18.44 24.21
C PRO A 258 -16.07 18.03 25.53
N ASP A 259 -16.63 17.03 26.23
CA ASP A 259 -16.10 16.54 27.50
C ASP A 259 -14.71 15.90 27.34
N VAL A 260 -14.47 15.20 26.22
CA VAL A 260 -13.17 14.60 25.91
C VAL A 260 -12.19 15.67 25.44
N GLN A 261 -12.66 16.61 24.62
CA GLN A 261 -11.85 17.75 24.16
C GLN A 261 -11.35 18.60 25.33
N GLU A 262 -12.21 18.90 26.32
CA GLU A 262 -11.84 19.69 27.50
C GLU A 262 -10.81 18.95 28.37
N ARG A 263 -10.90 17.63 28.47
CA ARG A 263 -9.90 16.81 29.18
C ARG A 263 -8.54 16.86 28.49
N VAL A 264 -8.50 16.68 27.18
CA VAL A 264 -7.27 16.77 26.38
C VAL A 264 -6.67 18.18 26.44
N TYR A 265 -7.50 19.23 26.50
CA TYR A 265 -7.03 20.61 26.64
C TYR A 265 -6.40 20.91 28.01
N LYS A 266 -6.77 20.15 29.06
CA LYS A 266 -6.27 20.32 30.43
C LYS A 266 -5.02 19.48 30.74
N GLU A 267 -4.64 18.55 29.86
CA GLU A 267 -3.36 17.81 29.94
C GLU A 267 -2.19 18.67 29.44
#